data_AF-C6RCY5-F1
#
_entry.id   AF-C6RCY5-F1
#
_cell.length_a   1.000
_cell.length_b   1.000
_cell.length_c   1.000
_cell.angle_alpha   90.00
_cell.angle_beta   90.00
_cell.angle_gamma   90.00
#
_symmetry.space_group_name_H-M   'P 1'
#
loop_
_entity.id
_entity.type
_entity.pdbx_description
1 polymer ?
#
loop_
_entity_poly.entity_id
_entity_poly.type
_entity_poly.pdbx_seq_one_letter_code
_entity_poly.pdbx_strand_id
1 'polypeptide(L)' 'MKEIEPTVDELSYELSMMLEAMLYYAGVKKDRLEDAAETYIECIDDALENSGAEGVDEVLEVVEYMKKKHAKFFK' A
#
# COMPACT_ATOMS: atom_id res chain seq x y z
N MET A 1 12.78 -0.52 -25.63
CA MET A 1 11.61 -1.29 -25.12
C MET A 1 10.50 -1.13 -26.14
N LYS A 2 9.74 -2.18 -26.45
CA LYS A 2 8.45 -1.95 -27.12
C LYS A 2 7.60 -1.15 -26.13
N GLU A 3 6.99 -0.07 -26.59
CA GLU A 3 5.85 0.52 -25.87
C GLU A 3 4.74 -0.52 -25.94
N ILE A 4 4.62 -1.28 -24.86
CA ILE A 4 3.43 -2.06 -24.58
C ILE A 4 2.57 -1.07 -23.81
N GLU A 5 1.43 -0.68 -24.37
CA GLU A 5 0.39 0.00 -23.61
C GLU A 5 -0.34 -1.09 -22.82
N PRO A 6 -0.09 -1.23 -21.50
CA PRO A 6 -0.80 -2.21 -20.70
C PRO A 6 -2.27 -1.83 -20.62
N THR A 7 -3.12 -2.84 -20.61
CA THR A 7 -4.55 -2.67 -20.31
C THR A 7 -4.75 -2.22 -18.87
N VAL A 8 -5.92 -1.66 -18.56
CA VAL A 8 -6.28 -1.27 -17.19
C VAL A 8 -6.24 -2.49 -16.25
N ASP A 9 -6.72 -3.65 -16.71
CA ASP A 9 -6.72 -4.88 -15.92
C ASP A 9 -5.29 -5.35 -15.59
N GLU A 10 -4.37 -5.28 -16.56
CA GLU A 10 -2.95 -5.60 -16.34
C GLU A 10 -2.29 -4.63 -15.35
N LEU A 11 -2.61 -3.33 -15.44
CA LEU A 11 -2.12 -2.32 -14.51
C LEU A 11 -2.68 -2.52 -13.10
N SER A 12 -3.96 -2.83 -12.96
CA SER A 12 -4.59 -3.09 -11.66
C SER A 12 -4.01 -4.33 -11.00
N TYR A 13 -3.78 -5.40 -11.76
CA TYR A 13 -3.13 -6.61 -11.27
C TYR A 13 -1.72 -6.32 -10.75
N GLU A 14 -0.89 -5.64 -11.54
CA GLU A 14 0.48 -5.32 -11.09
C GLU A 14 0.52 -4.32 -9.95
N LEU A 15 -0.42 -3.37 -9.88
CA LEU A 15 -0.51 -2.45 -8.76
C LEU A 15 -0.80 -3.21 -7.45
N SER A 16 -1.69 -4.20 -7.47
CA SER A 16 -1.99 -5.04 -6.31
C SER A 16 -0.75 -5.83 -5.86
N MET A 17 -0.05 -6.47 -6.81
CA MET A 17 1.18 -7.21 -6.52
C MET A 17 2.28 -6.32 -5.94
N MET A 18 2.43 -5.11 -6.49
CA MET A 18 3.40 -4.11 -6.02
C MET A 18 3.07 -3.59 -4.62
N LEU A 19 1.78 -3.39 -4.30
CA LEU A 19 1.32 -2.99 -2.97
C LEU A 19 1.66 -4.08 -1.94
N GLU A 20 1.35 -5.33 -2.21
CA GLU A 20 1.69 -6.46 -1.33
C GLU A 20 3.21 -6.57 -1.12
N ALA A 21 3.99 -6.49 -2.20
CA ALA A 21 5.45 -6.53 -2.11
C ALA A 21 6.00 -5.37 -1.27
N MET A 22 5.51 -4.14 -1.49
CA MET A 22 5.89 -2.97 -0.72
C MET A 22 5.56 -3.14 0.76
N LEU A 23 4.35 -3.59 1.09
CA LEU A 23 3.94 -3.85 2.47
C LEU A 23 4.80 -4.93 3.14
N TYR A 24 5.17 -5.98 2.39
CA TYR A 24 6.11 -6.97 2.89
C TYR A 24 7.48 -6.36 3.23
N TYR A 25 8.02 -5.50 2.35
CA TYR A 25 9.26 -4.76 2.61
C TYR A 25 9.13 -3.75 3.76
N ALA A 26 7.94 -3.20 3.99
CA ALA A 26 7.62 -2.34 5.13
C ALA A 26 7.49 -3.10 6.47
N GLY A 27 7.56 -4.44 6.45
CA GLY A 27 7.58 -5.29 7.64
C GLY A 27 6.31 -6.09 7.91
N VAL A 28 5.33 -6.09 6.99
CA VAL A 28 4.11 -6.90 7.12
C VAL A 28 4.44 -8.40 7.06
N LYS A 29 3.71 -9.21 7.83
CA LYS A 29 3.82 -10.68 7.83
C LYS A 29 3.28 -11.23 6.51
N LYS A 30 3.99 -12.21 5.93
CA LYS A 30 3.69 -12.74 4.58
C LYS A 30 2.29 -13.37 4.49
N ASP A 31 1.82 -13.97 5.57
CA ASP A 31 0.48 -14.58 5.69
C ASP A 31 -0.65 -13.56 5.93
N ARG A 32 -0.33 -12.26 5.98
CA ARG A 32 -1.27 -11.16 6.24
C ARG A 32 -1.26 -10.08 5.15
N LEU A 33 -0.64 -10.33 4.00
CA LEU A 33 -0.45 -9.31 2.96
C LEU A 33 -1.77 -8.83 2.36
N GLU A 34 -2.67 -9.76 2.04
CA GLU A 34 -3.99 -9.44 1.49
C GLU A 34 -4.80 -8.59 2.47
N ASP A 35 -4.99 -9.05 3.72
CA ASP A 35 -5.65 -8.26 4.79
C ASP A 35 -5.04 -6.86 4.96
N ALA A 36 -3.71 -6.76 4.88
CA ALA A 36 -3.00 -5.51 5.07
C ALA A 36 -3.16 -4.58 3.86
N ALA A 37 -3.21 -5.12 2.64
CA ALA A 37 -3.47 -4.35 1.43
C ALA A 37 -4.89 -3.78 1.42
N GLU A 38 -5.89 -4.56 1.85
CA GLU A 38 -7.26 -4.05 2.06
C GLU A 38 -7.27 -2.95 3.14
N THR A 39 -6.64 -3.21 4.28
CA THR A 39 -6.58 -2.22 5.37
C THR A 39 -5.84 -0.95 4.95
N TYR A 40 -4.82 -1.04 4.09
CA TYR A 40 -4.11 0.11 3.54
C TYR A 40 -5.10 1.05 2.84
N ILE A 41 -5.97 0.51 1.98
CA ILE A 41 -6.97 1.28 1.22
C ILE A 41 -7.94 1.97 2.17
N GLU A 42 -8.41 1.26 3.21
CA GLU A 42 -9.30 1.83 4.24
C GLU A 42 -8.64 2.94 5.07
N CYS A 43 -7.31 2.92 5.20
CA CYS A 43 -6.56 3.91 5.99
C CYS A 43 -6.26 5.21 5.23
N ILE A 44 -6.43 5.27 3.90
CA ILE A 44 -5.95 6.40 3.07
C ILE A 44 -6.55 7.71 3.55
N ASP A 45 -7.88 7.79 3.64
CA ASP A 45 -8.58 9.03 4.00
C ASP A 45 -8.19 9.50 5.41
N ASP A 46 -8.20 8.60 6.40
CA ASP A 46 -7.85 8.91 7.79
C ASP A 46 -6.38 9.30 7.96
N ALA A 47 -5.47 8.64 7.24
CA ALA A 47 -4.05 8.93 7.31
C ALA A 47 -3.71 10.28 6.68
N LEU A 48 -4.49 10.73 5.68
CA LEU A 48 -4.20 11.92 4.89
C LEU A 48 -5.14 13.10 5.16
N GLU A 49 -6.14 12.97 6.05
CA GLU A 49 -7.19 13.98 6.31
C GLU A 49 -6.66 15.42 6.52
N ASN A 50 -5.45 15.57 7.05
CA ASN A 50 -4.78 16.85 7.22
C ASN A 50 -3.28 16.81 6.83
N SER A 51 -2.91 15.87 5.96
CA SER A 51 -1.53 15.75 5.50
C SER A 51 -1.25 16.73 4.36
N GLY A 52 0.00 17.21 4.31
CA GLY A 52 0.56 17.92 3.16
C GLY A 52 1.47 17.03 2.31
N ALA A 53 1.44 15.71 2.51
CA ALA A 53 2.19 14.75 1.73
C ALA A 53 1.66 14.69 0.30
N GLU A 54 2.56 14.49 -0.66
CA GLU A 54 2.22 14.36 -2.07
C GLU A 54 2.98 13.20 -2.72
N GLY A 55 2.32 12.43 -3.58
CA GLY A 55 2.96 11.40 -4.38
C GLY A 55 3.46 10.23 -3.51
N VAL A 56 4.77 9.97 -3.53
CA VAL A 56 5.33 8.84 -2.78
C VAL A 56 5.20 9.04 -1.26
N ASP A 57 5.19 10.29 -0.79
CA ASP A 57 5.11 10.57 0.63
C ASP A 57 3.75 10.20 1.22
N GLU A 58 2.66 10.27 0.44
CA GLU A 58 1.33 9.82 0.85
C GLU A 58 1.35 8.32 1.18
N VAL A 59 1.99 7.52 0.32
CA VAL A 59 2.13 6.07 0.51
C VAL A 59 2.90 5.75 1.79
N LEU A 60 4.00 6.47 2.03
CA LEU A 60 4.82 6.29 3.23
C LEU A 60 4.04 6.66 4.49
N GLU A 61 3.27 7.74 4.46
CA GLU A 61 2.47 8.19 5.60
C GLU A 61 1.35 7.21 5.95
N VAL A 62 0.65 6.66 4.95
CA VAL A 62 -0.36 5.61 5.17
C VAL A 62 0.27 4.37 5.82
N VAL A 63 1.46 3.95 5.36
CA VAL A 63 2.17 2.81 5.97
C VAL A 63 2.57 3.10 7.42
N GLU A 64 3.05 4.31 7.73
CA GLU A 64 3.37 4.71 9.10
C GLU A 64 2.13 4.81 9.99
N TYR A 65 0.99 5.25 9.44
CA TYR A 65 -0.30 5.22 10.11
C TYR A 65 -0.71 3.78 10.44
N MET A 66 -0.60 2.87 9.46
CA MET A 66 -0.88 1.45 9.64
C MET A 66 0.01 0.81 10.72
N LYS A 67 1.31 1.13 10.77
CA LYS A 67 2.20 0.62 11.84
C LYS A 67 1.72 1.03 13.24
N LYS A 68 1.17 2.25 13.39
CA LYS A 68 0.65 2.76 14.66
C LYS A 68 -0.70 2.16 15.04
N LYS A 69 -1.62 2.00 14.08
CA LYS A 69 -3.03 1.61 14.32
C LYS A 69 -3.31 0.12 14.12
N HIS A 70 -2.56 -0.53 13.23
CA HIS A 70 -2.71 -1.92 12.82
C HIS A 70 -1.42 -2.73 13.02
N ALA A 71 -0.73 -2.49 14.14
CA ALA A 71 0.53 -3.17 14.50
C ALA A 71 0.46 -4.71 14.41
N LYS A 72 -0.74 -5.31 14.50
CA LYS A 72 -0.97 -6.75 14.32
C LYS A 72 -0.38 -7.34 13.03
N PHE A 73 -0.32 -6.53 11.97
CA PHE A 73 0.20 -6.94 10.66
C PHE A 73 1.72 -6.97 10.58
N PHE A 74 2.41 -6.20 11.41
CA PHE A 74 3.85 -6.01 11.32
C PHE A 74 4.61 -6.98 12.24
N LYS A 75 5.86 -7.28 11.90
CA LYS A 75 6.79 -8.15 12.65
C LYS A 75 7.41 -7.45 13.85
#